data_AF-A0A415C340-F1
#
_entry.id   AF-A0A415C340-F1
#
_cell.length_a   1.000
_cell.length_b   1.000
_cell.length_c   1.000
_cell.angle_alpha   90.00
_cell.angle_beta   90.00
_cell.angle_gamma   90.00
#
_symmetry.space_group_name_H-M   'P 1'
#
loop_
_entity.id
_entity.type
_entity.pdbx_description
1 polymer ?
#
loop_
_entity_poly.entity_id
_entity_poly.type
_entity_poly.pdbx_seq_one_letter_code
_entity_poly.pdbx_strand_id
1 'polypeptide(L)'
;MTASNIKTLGDLMDRCKPTTVLDILFHEKDGVDRYPQTLGFHPTVNNLCGNKWLRSLPITRREHYSTGQVKSGWTVWVGQPFDSDSFWKAVR
;
A
#
# COMPACT_ATOMS: atom_id res chain seq x y z
N MET A 1 -14.73 21.17 -5.64
CA MET A 1 -13.52 20.32 -5.56
C MET A 1 -13.96 18.95 -5.08
N THR A 2 -14.08 17.96 -5.98
CA THR A 2 -14.46 16.60 -5.58
C THR A 2 -13.36 16.02 -4.70
N ALA A 3 -13.64 15.83 -3.41
CA ALA A 3 -12.79 15.05 -2.53
C ALA A 3 -12.51 13.71 -3.24
N SER A 4 -11.24 13.45 -3.60
CA SER A 4 -10.90 12.19 -4.23
C SER A 4 -11.23 11.10 -3.21
N ASN A 5 -12.24 10.29 -3.50
CA ASN A 5 -12.79 9.27 -2.61
C ASN A 5 -11.83 8.06 -2.55
N ILE A 6 -10.55 8.30 -2.29
CA ILE A 6 -9.51 7.28 -2.15
C ILE A 6 -9.75 6.62 -0.79
N LYS A 7 -10.40 5.45 -0.81
CA LYS A 7 -10.75 4.68 0.39
C LYS A 7 -9.92 3.42 0.51
N THR A 8 -9.48 2.86 -0.61
CA THR A 8 -8.75 1.60 -0.66
C THR A 8 -7.37 1.78 -1.31
N LEU A 9 -6.49 0.81 -1.09
CA LEU A 9 -5.23 0.72 -1.81
C LEU A 9 -5.44 0.62 -3.33
N GLY A 10 -6.49 -0.07 -3.79
CA GLY A 10 -6.86 -0.12 -5.21
C GLY A 10 -7.16 1.26 -5.78
N ASP A 11 -7.97 2.06 -5.08
CA ASP A 11 -8.29 3.44 -5.50
C ASP A 11 -7.02 4.31 -5.60
N LEU A 12 -6.09 4.15 -4.66
CA LEU A 12 -4.83 4.88 -4.66
C LEU A 12 -3.92 4.44 -5.80
N MET A 13 -3.79 3.13 -6.01
CA MET A 13 -2.99 2.53 -7.08
C MET A 13 -3.48 3.01 -8.46
N ASP A 14 -4.80 3.07 -8.68
CA ASP A 14 -5.39 3.49 -9.95
C ASP A 14 -5.18 4.99 -10.24
N ARG A 15 -4.86 5.79 -9.22
CA ARG A 15 -4.55 7.23 -9.34
C ARG A 15 -3.06 7.52 -9.48
N CYS A 16 -2.20 6.56 -9.16
CA CYS A 16 -0.76 6.71 -9.15
C CYS A 16 -0.15 6.21 -10.46
N LYS A 17 1.07 6.68 -10.77
CA LYS A 17 1.83 6.13 -11.89
C LYS A 17 2.32 4.73 -11.51
N PRO A 18 2.52 3.81 -12.48
CA PRO A 18 3.08 2.49 -12.19
C PRO A 18 4.41 2.52 -11.44
N THR A 19 5.21 3.58 -11.61
CA THR A 19 6.52 3.79 -10.97
C THR A 19 6.45 4.47 -9.61
N THR A 20 5.28 4.91 -9.15
CA THR A 20 5.11 5.50 -7.82
C THR A 20 5.36 4.43 -6.75
N VAL A 21 6.18 4.75 -5.74
CA VAL A 21 6.42 3.86 -4.60
C VAL A 21 5.23 3.91 -3.63
N LEU A 22 4.82 2.76 -3.11
CA LEU A 22 3.79 2.62 -2.09
C LEU A 22 4.34 1.80 -0.91
N ASP A 23 4.81 2.50 0.11
CA ASP A 23 5.26 1.87 1.36
C ASP A 23 4.04 1.63 2.27
N ILE A 24 3.59 0.37 2.36
CA ILE A 24 2.36 0.01 3.09
C ILE A 24 2.70 -0.48 4.50
N LEU A 25 2.18 0.23 5.50
CA LEU A 25 2.27 -0.07 6.92
C LEU A 25 1.00 -0.78 7.40
N PHE A 26 1.17 -1.96 7.97
CA PHE A 26 0.10 -2.76 8.55
C PHE A 26 0.09 -2.62 10.07
N HIS A 27 -1.08 -2.33 10.64
CA HIS A 27 -1.25 -2.22 12.08
C HIS A 27 -1.29 -3.61 12.71
N GLU A 28 -0.21 -3.98 13.40
CA GLU A 28 -0.10 -5.29 14.02
C GLU A 28 -0.82 -5.38 15.37
N LYS A 29 -1.06 -6.61 15.83
CA LYS A 29 -1.81 -6.88 17.08
C LYS A 29 -1.15 -6.31 18.34
N ASP A 30 0.15 -6.04 18.28
CA ASP A 30 0.91 -5.42 19.36
C ASP A 30 0.86 -3.88 19.32
N GLY A 31 0.05 -3.30 18.43
CA GLY A 31 -0.16 -1.87 18.30
C GLY A 31 0.92 -1.15 17.48
N VAL A 32 1.84 -1.88 16.86
CA VAL A 32 2.95 -1.30 16.09
C VAL A 32 2.70 -1.47 14.60
N ASP A 33 2.87 -0.38 13.85
CA ASP A 33 2.80 -0.40 12.40
C ASP A 33 4.08 -0.96 11.80
N ARG A 34 3.99 -1.94 10.88
CA ARG A 34 5.15 -2.58 10.26
C ARG A 34 5.06 -2.70 8.74
N TYR A 35 6.23 -2.67 8.12
CA TYR A 35 6.39 -3.06 6.72
C TYR A 35 6.51 -4.59 6.61
N PRO A 36 5.59 -5.26 5.93
CA PRO A 36 5.75 -6.67 5.63
C PRO A 36 6.91 -6.86 4.64
N GLN A 37 7.95 -7.58 5.06
CA GLN A 37 9.14 -7.86 4.24
C GLN A 37 8.79 -8.51 2.89
N THR A 38 7.69 -9.26 2.85
CA THR A 38 7.14 -9.91 1.65
C THR A 38 6.85 -8.95 0.51
N LEU A 39 6.56 -7.67 0.79
CA LEU A 39 6.31 -6.67 -0.26
C LEU A 39 7.61 -6.12 -0.88
N GLY A 40 8.77 -6.44 -0.31
CA GLY A 40 10.06 -5.90 -0.75
C GLY A 40 10.31 -4.46 -0.28
N PHE A 41 11.50 -3.95 -0.63
CA PHE A 41 11.91 -2.60 -0.27
C PHE A 41 11.40 -1.60 -1.32
N HIS A 42 10.62 -0.61 -0.88
CA HIS A 42 10.01 0.41 -1.75
C HIS A 42 9.25 -0.16 -2.96
N PRO A 43 8.23 -1.01 -2.74
CA PRO A 43 7.46 -1.57 -3.84
C PRO A 43 6.73 -0.48 -4.61
N THR A 44 6.74 -0.61 -5.93
CA THR A 44 6.01 0.31 -6.82
C THR A 44 4.57 -0.14 -7.00
N VAL A 45 3.70 0.75 -7.48
CA VAL A 45 2.33 0.41 -7.92
C VAL A 45 2.35 -0.79 -8.87
N ASN A 46 3.30 -0.86 -9.80
CA ASN A 46 3.41 -1.98 -10.75
C ASN A 46 3.71 -3.33 -10.05
N ASN A 47 4.41 -3.32 -8.91
CA ASN A 47 4.67 -4.53 -8.14
C ASN A 47 3.42 -5.03 -7.41
N LEU A 48 2.53 -4.12 -7.03
CA LEU A 48 1.42 -4.39 -6.10
C LEU A 48 0.06 -4.48 -6.78
N CYS A 49 -0.14 -3.82 -7.93
CA CYS A 49 -1.45 -3.63 -8.54
C CYS A 49 -2.12 -4.93 -9.02
N GLY A 50 -1.37 -6.03 -9.16
CA GLY A 50 -1.95 -7.34 -9.47
C GLY A 50 -2.61 -8.04 -8.28
N ASN A 51 -2.29 -7.65 -7.04
CA ASN A 51 -2.75 -8.38 -5.85
C ASN A 51 -4.15 -7.90 -5.42
N LYS A 52 -5.16 -8.75 -5.64
CA LYS A 52 -6.57 -8.42 -5.33
C LYS A 52 -6.83 -8.16 -3.84
N TRP A 53 -6.13 -8.89 -2.96
CA TRP A 53 -6.27 -8.70 -1.52
C TRP A 53 -5.75 -7.32 -1.10
N LEU A 54 -4.52 -6.95 -1.51
CA LEU A 54 -3.97 -5.62 -1.27
C LEU A 54 -4.93 -4.55 -1.78
N ARG A 55 -5.41 -4.67 -3.01
CA ARG A 55 -6.32 -3.67 -3.59
C ARG A 55 -7.59 -3.44 -2.77
N SER A 56 -8.09 -4.45 -2.07
CA SER A 56 -9.31 -4.36 -1.25
C SER A 56 -9.09 -3.68 0.10
N LEU A 57 -7.85 -3.50 0.55
CA LEU A 57 -7.55 -3.01 1.88
C LEU A 57 -7.97 -1.54 2.06
N PRO A 58 -8.67 -1.21 3.15
CA PRO A 58 -9.02 0.16 3.47
C PRO A 58 -7.79 0.94 3.94
N ILE A 59 -7.63 2.15 3.42
CA ILE A 59 -6.61 3.10 3.84
C ILE A 59 -7.13 3.86 5.06
N THR A 60 -6.37 3.83 6.15
CA THR A 60 -6.66 4.65 7.34
C THR A 60 -5.98 6.01 7.26
N ARG A 61 -4.77 6.05 6.71
CA ARG A 61 -3.96 7.27 6.51
C ARG A 61 -3.04 7.09 5.31
N ARG A 62 -2.69 8.19 4.65
CA ARG A 62 -1.63 8.21 3.63
C ARG A 62 -0.90 9.53 3.63
N GLU A 63 0.40 9.50 3.38
CA GLU A 63 1.26 10.68 3.30
C GLU A 63 2.15 10.60 2.08
N HIS A 64 2.21 11.69 1.34
CA HIS A 64 3.10 11.79 0.19
C HIS A 64 4.52 12.10 0.65
N TYR A 65 5.51 11.48 0.03
CA TYR A 65 6.90 11.75 0.32
C TYR A 65 7.77 11.70 -0.94
N SER A 66 8.97 12.25 -0.80
CA SER A 66 10.06 12.08 -1.74
C SER A 66 11.39 12.04 -0.99
N THR A 67 12.36 11.32 -1.54
CA THR A 67 13.73 11.21 -1.04
C THR A 67 14.71 11.33 -2.21
N GLY A 68 16.02 11.32 -1.92
CA GLY A 68 17.03 11.26 -2.99
C GLY A 68 16.92 10.00 -3.88
N GLN A 69 16.31 8.93 -3.37
CA GLN A 69 16.12 7.66 -4.08
C GLN A 69 14.69 7.48 -4.61
N VAL A 70 13.69 8.07 -3.95
CA VAL A 70 12.28 7.97 -4.33
C VAL A 70 11.78 9.32 -4.81
N LYS A 71 11.64 9.46 -6.14
CA LYS A 71 11.16 10.72 -6.75
C LYS A 71 9.72 11.08 -6.36
N SER A 72 8.89 10.07 -6.09
CA SER A 72 7.50 10.25 -5.63
C SER A 72 6.99 8.94 -5.04
N GLY A 73 6.59 8.99 -3.77
CA GLY A 73 6.06 7.84 -3.04
C GLY A 73 4.93 8.21 -2.08
N TRP A 74 4.22 7.20 -1.61
CA TRP A 74 3.26 7.32 -0.53
C TRP A 74 3.60 6.34 0.58
N THR A 75 3.63 6.82 1.82
CA THR A 75 3.47 5.95 2.98
C THR A 75 1.98 5.78 3.21
N VAL A 76 1.52 4.54 3.35
CA VAL A 76 0.10 4.21 3.44
C VAL A 76 -0.14 3.30 4.63
N TRP A 77 -1.04 3.68 5.51
CA TRP A 77 -1.41 2.88 6.68
C TRP A 77 -2.70 2.13 6.39
N VAL A 78 -2.73 0.86 6.77
CA VAL A 78 -3.92 0.03 6.80
C VAL A 78 -4.18 -0.41 8.23
N GLY A 79 -5.44 -0.32 8.66
CA GLY A 79 -5.85 -0.55 10.06
C GLY A 79 -5.96 -2.01 10.46
N GLN A 80 -5.22 -2.90 9.79
CA GLN A 80 -5.29 -4.33 10.02
C GLN A 80 -3.91 -4.99 9.88
N PRO A 81 -3.68 -6.15 10.55
CA PRO A 81 -2.44 -6.91 10.42
C PRO A 81 -2.23 -7.42 8.99
N PHE A 82 -0.98 -7.70 8.64
CA PHE A 82 -0.66 -8.35 7.38
C PHE A 82 -1.09 -9.83 7.41
N ASP A 83 -1.91 -10.24 6.44
CA ASP A 83 -2.30 -11.64 6.25
C ASP A 83 -1.55 -12.23 5.06
N SER A 84 -0.47 -12.95 5.37
CA SER A 84 0.35 -13.64 4.38
C SER A 84 -0.43 -14.64 3.53
N ASP A 85 -1.39 -15.35 4.11
CA ASP A 85 -2.14 -16.38 3.38
C ASP A 85 -3.07 -15.73 2.36
N SER A 86 -3.80 -14.69 2.77
CA SER A 86 -4.65 -13.91 1.86
C SER A 86 -3.82 -13.22 0.78
N PHE A 87 -2.64 -12.70 1.13
CA PHE A 87 -1.71 -12.11 0.17
C PHE A 87 -1.32 -13.12 -0.92
N TRP A 88 -0.82 -14.30 -0.55
CA TRP A 88 -0.34 -15.30 -1.53
C TRP A 88 -1.46 -15.95 -2.35
N LYS A 89 -2.67 -16.10 -1.78
CA LYS A 89 -3.84 -16.57 -2.54
C LYS A 89 -4.29 -15.57 -3.60
N ALA A 90 -4.06 -14.29 -3.39
CA ALA A 90 -4.48 -13.22 -4.29
C ALA A 90 -3.51 -12.94 -5.45
N VAL A 91 -2.37 -13.65 -5.52
CA VAL A 91 -1.38 -13.57 -6.62
C VAL A 91 -1.61 -14.65 -7.69
N ARG A 92 -2.51 -15.62 -7.42
CA ARG A 92 -2.83 -16.73 -8.33
C ARG A 92 -3.94 -16.40 -9.33
#